data_AF-A0A9D8WJS1-F1
#
_entry.id   AF-A0A9D8WJS1-F1
#
_cell.length_a   1.000
_cell.length_b   1.000
_cell.length_c   1.000
_cell.angle_alpha   90.00
_cell.angle_beta   90.00
_cell.angle_gamma   90.00
#
_symmetry.space_group_name_H-M   'P 1'
#
loop_
_entity.id
_entity.type
_entity.pdbx_description
1 polymer ?
#
loop_
_entity_poly.entity_id
_entity_poly.type
_entity_poly.pdbx_seq_one_letter_code
_entity_poly.pdbx_strand_id
1 'polypeptide(L)'
;MRAVVFVTFALLAGCTSSFEKVKTMRAQAPDWYEARKVEFRGEGYPSLASVPQNAPDYDPRRKLELSEADVRAAVALFNSDPRAEGAIETPEAIAAWAVEVKRAVEGRLPAPDFMTDAEVQAIKARFSVPRARL
;
A
#
# COMPACT_ATOMS: atom_id res chain seq x y z
N MET A 1 28.95 4.43 -35.56
CA MET A 1 27.73 3.83 -36.13
C MET A 1 27.48 2.39 -35.68
N ARG A 2 28.47 1.49 -35.60
CA ARG A 2 28.28 0.09 -35.15
C ARG A 2 27.82 -0.08 -33.69
N ALA A 3 28.32 0.74 -32.75
CA ALA A 3 27.96 0.62 -31.32
C ALA A 3 26.51 1.03 -31.02
N VAL A 4 25.94 1.97 -31.78
CA VAL A 4 24.56 2.45 -31.59
C VAL A 4 23.54 1.35 -31.92
N VAL A 5 23.81 0.54 -32.95
CA VAL A 5 22.93 -0.58 -33.37
C VAL A 5 22.91 -1.71 -32.33
N PHE A 6 24.03 -1.98 -31.67
CA PHE A 6 24.10 -3.01 -30.61
C PHE A 6 23.34 -2.60 -29.34
N VAL A 7 23.35 -1.31 -28.99
CA VAL A 7 22.62 -0.79 -27.81
C VAL A 7 21.10 -0.85 -28.06
N THR A 8 20.62 -0.51 -29.25
CA THR A 8 19.19 -0.63 -29.59
C THR A 8 18.69 -2.08 -29.58
N PHE A 9 19.49 -3.03 -30.04
CA PHE A 9 19.12 -4.46 -30.00
C PHE A 9 19.08 -5.02 -28.56
N ALA A 10 19.98 -4.58 -27.67
CA ALA A 10 19.97 -4.99 -26.27
C ALA A 10 18.75 -4.45 -25.49
N LEU A 11 18.33 -3.21 -25.79
CA LEU A 11 17.12 -2.60 -25.21
C LEU A 11 15.83 -3.29 -25.67
N LEU A 12 15.76 -3.79 -26.90
CA LEU A 12 14.61 -4.54 -27.43
C LEU A 12 14.49 -5.96 -26.81
N ALA A 13 15.60 -6.61 -26.49
CA ALA A 13 15.62 -7.91 -25.82
C ALA A 13 15.10 -7.85 -24.37
N GLY A 14 15.24 -6.71 -23.69
CA GLY A 14 14.66 -6.49 -22.36
C GLY A 14 13.13 -6.47 -22.36
N CYS A 15 12.51 -5.96 -23.44
CA CYS A 15 11.06 -5.81 -23.55
C CYS A 15 10.33 -7.15 -23.75
N THR A 16 10.92 -8.11 -24.49
CA THR A 16 10.31 -9.45 -24.71
C THR A 16 10.18 -10.26 -23.42
N SER A 17 11.16 -10.18 -22.52
CA SER A 17 11.10 -10.88 -21.22
C SER A 17 9.91 -10.45 -20.36
N SER A 18 9.51 -9.18 -20.46
CA SER A 18 8.37 -8.63 -19.73
C SER A 18 7.04 -9.10 -20.33
N PHE A 19 6.94 -9.20 -21.66
CA PHE A 19 5.76 -9.74 -22.32
C PHE A 19 5.52 -11.21 -22.00
N GLU A 20 6.57 -12.02 -21.94
CA GLU A 20 6.42 -13.45 -21.64
C GLU A 20 6.07 -13.70 -20.17
N LYS A 21 6.57 -12.84 -19.26
CA LYS A 21 6.17 -12.82 -17.85
C LYS A 21 4.70 -12.42 -17.66
N VAL A 22 4.21 -11.47 -18.46
CA VAL A 22 2.79 -11.07 -18.45
C VAL A 22 1.90 -12.17 -19.05
N LYS A 23 2.34 -12.86 -20.12
CA LYS A 23 1.58 -13.99 -20.68
C LYS A 23 1.49 -15.17 -19.71
N THR A 24 2.59 -15.51 -19.05
CA THR A 24 2.61 -16.58 -18.03
C THR A 24 1.77 -16.23 -16.82
N MET A 25 1.82 -14.99 -16.33
CA MET A 25 0.90 -14.50 -15.28
C MET A 25 -0.58 -14.54 -15.70
N ARG A 26 -0.88 -14.22 -16.97
CA ARG A 26 -2.25 -14.32 -17.50
C ARG A 26 -2.71 -15.77 -17.63
N ALA A 27 -1.82 -16.69 -18.01
CA ALA A 27 -2.14 -18.12 -18.11
C ALA A 27 -2.32 -18.80 -16.74
N GLN A 28 -1.74 -18.23 -15.68
CA GLN A 28 -1.90 -18.67 -14.29
C GLN A 28 -2.89 -17.80 -13.50
N ALA A 29 -3.67 -16.97 -14.19
CA ALA A 29 -4.59 -16.08 -13.53
C ALA A 29 -5.75 -16.89 -12.91
N PRO A 30 -6.06 -16.72 -11.61
CA PRO A 30 -7.16 -17.44 -10.98
C PRO A 30 -8.53 -17.03 -11.56
N ASP A 31 -9.56 -17.84 -11.36
CA ASP A 31 -10.90 -17.61 -11.93
C ASP A 31 -11.51 -16.22 -11.58
N TRP A 32 -11.15 -15.66 -10.41
CA TRP A 32 -11.57 -14.32 -10.03
C TRP A 32 -10.98 -13.22 -10.93
N TYR A 33 -9.84 -13.45 -11.58
CA TYR A 33 -9.22 -12.50 -12.51
C TYR A 33 -9.99 -12.41 -13.82
N GLU A 34 -10.45 -13.54 -14.36
CA GLU A 34 -11.33 -13.57 -15.53
C GLU A 34 -12.66 -12.85 -15.24
N ALA A 35 -13.23 -13.08 -14.06
CA ALA A 35 -14.43 -12.37 -13.60
C ALA A 35 -14.22 -10.84 -13.51
N ARG A 36 -13.05 -10.38 -13.06
CA ARG A 36 -12.72 -8.93 -12.96
C ARG A 36 -12.25 -8.29 -14.27
N LYS A 37 -12.03 -9.06 -15.35
CA LYS A 37 -11.73 -8.45 -16.66
C LYS A 37 -12.88 -7.60 -17.20
N VAL A 38 -14.11 -7.86 -16.76
CA VAL A 38 -15.28 -7.04 -17.11
C VAL A 38 -15.16 -5.66 -16.44
N GLU A 39 -14.78 -5.64 -15.15
CA GLU A 39 -14.49 -4.39 -14.42
C GLU A 39 -13.35 -3.60 -15.08
N PHE A 40 -12.22 -4.25 -15.39
CA PHE A 40 -11.09 -3.56 -16.01
C PHE A 40 -11.36 -3.04 -17.43
N ARG A 41 -12.34 -3.62 -18.14
CA ARG A 41 -12.82 -3.14 -19.44
C ARG A 41 -13.76 -1.95 -19.33
N GLY A 42 -14.10 -1.52 -18.11
CA GLY A 42 -15.07 -0.45 -17.88
C GLY A 42 -16.51 -0.86 -18.17
N GLU A 43 -16.76 -2.15 -18.46
CA GLU A 43 -18.08 -2.69 -18.73
C GLU A 43 -18.84 -2.79 -17.39
N GLY A 44 -19.86 -1.93 -17.19
CA GLY A 44 -20.71 -1.93 -15.99
C GLY A 44 -20.40 -0.85 -14.96
N TYR A 45 -19.34 -0.06 -15.13
CA TYR A 45 -19.17 1.16 -14.34
C TYR A 45 -20.14 2.23 -14.85
N PRO A 46 -20.84 2.95 -13.95
CA PRO A 46 -21.58 4.14 -14.34
C PRO A 46 -20.64 5.11 -15.04
N SER A 47 -21.12 5.74 -16.12
CA SER A 47 -20.35 6.78 -16.81
C SER A 47 -19.91 7.83 -15.79
N LEU A 48 -18.65 8.27 -15.82
CA LEU A 48 -18.22 9.39 -14.97
C LEU A 48 -19.01 10.68 -15.27
N ALA A 49 -19.57 10.79 -16.47
CA ALA A 49 -20.49 11.87 -16.83
C ALA A 49 -21.87 11.75 -16.16
N SER A 50 -22.20 10.59 -15.58
CA SER A 50 -23.40 10.38 -14.78
C SER A 50 -23.21 10.72 -13.29
N VAL A 51 -21.98 10.99 -12.86
CA VAL A 51 -21.72 11.52 -11.52
C VAL A 51 -22.27 12.96 -11.50
N PRO A 52 -23.24 13.27 -10.63
CA PRO A 52 -23.75 14.63 -10.51
C PRO A 52 -22.60 15.60 -10.26
N GLN A 53 -22.44 16.59 -11.12
CA GLN A 53 -21.47 17.65 -10.88
C GLN A 53 -22.01 18.55 -9.76
N ASN A 54 -21.12 18.94 -8.86
CA ASN A 54 -21.43 19.98 -7.89
C ASN A 54 -21.84 21.25 -8.63
N ALA A 55 -22.90 21.92 -8.15
CA ALA A 55 -23.29 23.22 -8.69
C ALA A 55 -22.11 24.20 -8.56
N PRO A 56 -21.96 25.19 -9.47
CA PRO A 56 -20.84 26.16 -9.43
C PRO A 56 -20.71 26.94 -8.11
N ASP A 57 -21.80 27.03 -7.35
CA ASP A 57 -21.93 27.68 -6.04
C ASP A 57 -21.91 26.71 -4.85
N TYR A 58 -21.70 25.42 -5.11
CA TYR A 58 -21.60 24.40 -4.07
C TYR A 58 -20.31 24.59 -3.26
N ASP A 59 -20.42 25.16 -2.07
CA ASP A 59 -19.35 25.16 -1.09
C ASP A 59 -19.48 23.93 -0.17
N PRO A 60 -18.69 22.87 -0.36
CA PRO A 60 -18.75 21.69 0.51
C PRO A 60 -18.45 22.01 1.98
N ARG A 61 -17.76 23.12 2.26
CA ARG A 61 -17.44 23.55 3.63
C ARG A 61 -18.67 24.05 4.39
N ARG A 62 -19.74 24.47 3.70
CA ARG A 62 -21.01 24.86 4.35
C ARG A 62 -21.74 23.67 4.98
N LYS A 63 -21.46 22.44 4.55
CA LYS A 63 -22.00 21.21 5.17
C LYS A 63 -21.21 20.75 6.39
N LEU A 64 -20.05 21.37 6.65
CA LEU A 64 -19.32 21.17 7.91
C LEU A 64 -20.00 22.07 8.94
N GLU A 65 -21.11 21.61 9.52
CA GLU A 65 -21.91 22.36 10.50
C GLU A 65 -21.21 22.58 11.84
N LEU A 66 -20.02 22.00 12.05
CA LEU A 66 -19.28 22.17 13.29
C LEU A 66 -18.85 23.63 13.43
N SER A 67 -19.40 24.28 14.45
CA SER A 67 -18.94 25.62 14.81
C SER A 67 -17.49 25.56 15.29
N GLU A 68 -16.79 26.69 15.25
CA GLU A 68 -15.44 26.79 15.83
C GLU A 68 -15.44 26.39 17.33
N ALA A 69 -16.58 26.55 18.02
CA ALA A 69 -16.75 26.10 19.40
C ALA A 69 -16.81 24.57 19.49
N ASP A 70 -17.52 23.89 18.59
CA ASP A 70 -17.63 22.42 18.58
C ASP A 70 -16.29 21.76 18.24
N VAL A 71 -15.55 22.32 17.28
CA VAL A 71 -14.19 21.85 16.95
C VAL A 71 -13.26 22.02 18.15
N ARG A 72 -13.32 23.15 18.85
CA ARG A 72 -12.52 23.37 20.07
C ARG A 72 -12.90 22.41 21.19
N ALA A 73 -14.18 22.14 21.39
CA ALA A 73 -14.65 21.17 22.38
C ALA A 73 -14.18 19.75 22.05
N ALA A 74 -14.23 19.34 20.78
CA ALA A 74 -13.75 18.03 20.33
C ALA A 74 -12.22 17.88 20.52
N VAL A 75 -11.44 18.92 20.21
CA VAL A 75 -9.98 18.93 20.44
C VAL A 75 -9.66 18.87 21.93
N ALA A 76 -10.40 19.60 22.77
CA ALA A 76 -10.21 19.56 24.22
C ALA A 76 -10.52 18.17 24.79
N LEU A 77 -11.60 17.53 24.32
CA LEU A 77 -11.95 16.16 24.70
C LEU A 77 -10.86 15.17 24.26
N PHE A 78 -10.40 15.26 23.01
CA PHE A 78 -9.33 14.41 22.49
C PHE A 78 -8.05 14.53 23.33
N ASN A 79 -7.59 15.75 23.59
CA ASN A 79 -6.37 15.99 24.37
C ASN A 79 -6.50 15.67 25.87
N SER A 80 -7.72 15.45 26.37
CA SER A 80 -7.96 15.04 27.76
C SER A 80 -7.81 13.53 27.99
N ASP A 81 -7.78 12.74 26.91
CA ASP A 81 -7.59 11.29 26.99
C ASP A 81 -6.09 10.96 27.17
N PRO A 82 -5.68 10.21 28.20
CA PRO A 82 -4.29 9.76 28.35
C PRO A 82 -3.75 8.99 27.13
N ARG A 83 -4.63 8.38 26.33
CA ARG A 83 -4.26 7.69 25.08
C ARG A 83 -3.93 8.64 23.93
N ALA A 84 -4.30 9.91 24.04
CA ALA A 84 -3.93 10.95 23.08
C ALA A 84 -2.54 11.53 23.35
N GLU A 85 -1.88 11.12 24.44
CA GLU A 85 -0.47 11.43 24.67
C GLU A 85 0.35 10.88 23.49
N GLY A 86 1.10 11.77 22.84
CA GLY A 86 2.02 11.37 21.77
C GLY A 86 3.10 10.44 22.32
N ALA A 87 3.62 9.56 21.46
CA ALA A 87 4.79 8.75 21.81
C ALA A 87 5.95 9.67 22.24
N ILE A 88 6.45 9.46 23.44
CA ILE A 88 7.54 10.25 24.04
C ILE A 88 8.90 9.65 23.62
N GLU A 89 8.87 8.40 23.16
CA GLU A 89 10.03 7.63 22.75
C GLU A 89 10.55 8.10 21.38
N THR A 90 11.69 8.79 21.41
CA THR A 90 12.93 8.17 20.91
C THR A 90 12.82 7.16 19.76
N PRO A 91 13.01 7.46 18.45
CA PRO A 91 13.19 6.40 17.46
C PRO A 91 14.29 5.40 17.86
N GLU A 92 15.36 5.88 18.48
CA GLU A 92 16.44 5.07 19.04
C GLU A 92 15.97 4.22 20.23
N ALA A 93 15.14 4.78 21.12
CA ALA A 93 14.57 4.06 22.24
C ALA A 93 13.63 2.93 21.78
N ILE A 94 12.80 3.19 20.76
CA ILE A 94 11.93 2.18 20.14
C ILE A 94 12.78 1.06 19.51
N ALA A 95 13.85 1.41 18.80
CA ALA A 95 14.75 0.43 18.21
C ALA A 95 15.45 -0.42 19.27
N ALA A 96 15.92 0.19 20.36
CA ALA A 96 16.53 -0.51 21.49
C ALA A 96 15.54 -1.47 22.16
N TRP A 97 14.30 -1.02 22.40
CA TRP A 97 13.23 -1.87 22.94
C TRP A 97 12.94 -3.06 22.02
N ALA A 98 12.86 -2.85 20.71
CA ALA A 98 12.62 -3.94 19.75
C ALA A 98 13.74 -5.00 19.78
N VAL A 99 15.00 -4.57 19.93
CA VAL A 99 16.14 -5.48 20.11
C VAL A 99 16.02 -6.27 21.41
N GLU A 100 15.63 -5.62 22.50
CA GLU A 100 15.45 -6.26 23.81
C GLU A 100 14.33 -7.31 23.77
N VAL A 101 13.17 -6.94 23.22
CA VAL A 101 12.04 -7.87 23.04
C VAL A 101 12.45 -9.05 22.17
N LYS A 102 13.17 -8.80 21.06
CA LYS A 102 13.67 -9.88 20.20
C LYS A 102 14.54 -10.85 21.01
N ARG A 103 15.50 -10.34 21.78
CA ARG A 103 16.38 -11.18 22.61
C ARG A 103 15.58 -12.00 23.64
N ALA A 104 14.54 -11.41 24.23
CA ALA A 104 13.72 -12.07 25.24
C ALA A 104 12.91 -13.26 24.69
N VAL A 105 12.57 -13.24 23.38
CA VAL A 105 11.73 -14.27 22.73
C VAL A 105 12.52 -15.23 21.82
N GLU A 106 13.73 -14.86 21.41
CA GLU A 106 14.57 -15.67 20.51
C GLU A 106 14.86 -17.04 21.11
N GLY A 107 14.57 -18.11 20.36
CA GLY A 107 14.73 -19.50 20.79
C GLY A 107 13.71 -20.00 21.83
N ARG A 108 12.76 -19.15 22.27
CA ARG A 108 11.71 -19.51 23.24
C ARG A 108 10.33 -19.69 22.60
N LEU A 109 10.17 -19.21 21.37
CA LEU A 109 8.94 -19.40 20.60
C LEU A 109 8.96 -20.79 19.93
N PRO A 110 7.84 -21.53 19.95
CA PRO A 110 7.71 -22.75 19.19
C PRO A 110 7.85 -22.45 17.70
N ALA A 111 8.29 -23.46 16.93
CA ALA A 111 8.28 -23.34 15.48
C ALA A 111 6.84 -23.04 14.99
N PRO A 112 6.65 -22.05 14.10
CA PRO A 112 5.35 -21.77 13.55
C PRO A 112 4.82 -23.01 12.80
N ASP A 113 3.61 -23.43 13.12
CA ASP A 113 2.91 -24.55 12.50
C ASP A 113 2.08 -24.14 11.26
N PHE A 114 1.89 -22.83 11.09
CA PHE A 114 1.08 -22.23 10.04
C PHE A 114 1.89 -21.83 8.79
N MET A 115 3.22 -21.76 8.87
CA MET A 115 4.05 -21.29 7.76
C MET A 115 5.51 -21.73 7.89
N THR A 116 6.08 -22.18 6.79
CA THR A 116 7.50 -22.53 6.68
C THR A 116 8.39 -21.30 6.52
N ASP A 117 9.67 -21.43 6.85
CA ASP A 117 10.65 -20.34 6.64
C ASP A 117 10.73 -19.90 5.17
N ALA A 118 10.54 -20.83 4.22
CA ALA A 118 10.53 -20.52 2.80
C ALA A 118 9.35 -19.61 2.41
N GLU A 119 8.16 -19.89 2.95
CA GLU A 119 6.96 -19.07 2.73
C GLU A 119 7.10 -17.69 3.38
N VAL A 120 7.71 -17.60 4.57
CA VAL A 120 8.06 -16.32 5.22
C VAL A 120 8.96 -15.48 4.30
N GLN A 121 10.01 -16.07 3.73
CA GLN A 121 10.93 -15.34 2.86
C GLN A 121 10.27 -14.91 1.55
N ALA A 122 9.40 -15.76 0.97
CA ALA A 122 8.65 -15.42 -0.23
C ALA A 122 7.73 -14.20 0.00
N ILE A 123 7.04 -14.14 1.15
CA ILE A 123 6.20 -13.01 1.53
C ILE A 123 7.06 -11.75 1.72
N LYS A 124 8.16 -11.84 2.49
CA LYS A 124 9.06 -10.70 2.69
C LYS A 124 9.57 -10.12 1.38
N ALA A 125 10.00 -10.97 0.45
CA ALA A 125 10.47 -10.54 -0.87
C ALA A 125 9.36 -9.83 -1.67
N ARG A 126 8.10 -10.28 -1.55
CA ARG A 126 6.96 -9.66 -2.23
C ARG A 126 6.61 -8.27 -1.70
N PHE A 127 6.80 -8.03 -0.40
CA PHE A 127 6.45 -6.76 0.26
C PHE A 127 7.65 -5.85 0.54
N SER A 128 8.88 -6.29 0.23
CA SER A 128 10.09 -5.48 0.30
C SER A 128 10.16 -4.50 -0.87
N VAL A 129 9.23 -3.55 -0.91
CA VAL A 129 9.24 -2.44 -1.87
C VAL A 129 10.04 -1.25 -1.33
N PRO A 130 10.78 -0.51 -2.18
CA PRO A 130 11.39 0.74 -1.77
C PRO A 130 10.32 1.66 -1.19
N ARG A 131 10.45 2.05 0.09
CA ARG A 131 9.57 3.08 0.65
C ARG A 131 9.83 4.37 -0.12
N ALA A 132 8.78 4.96 -0.68
CA ALA A 132 8.88 6.30 -1.25
C ALA A 132 9.41 7.23 -0.15
N ARG A 133 10.56 7.85 -0.39
CA ARG A 133 11.03 8.94 0.46
C ARG A 133 10.11 10.13 0.17
N LEU A 134 9.48 10.65 1.21
CA LEU A 134 8.81 11.96 1.16
C LEU A 134 9.86 13.06 1.08
#